data_AF-G1QF46-F1
#
_entry.id   AF-G1QF46-F1
#
_cell.length_a   1.000
_cell.length_b   1.000
_cell.length_c   1.000
_cell.angle_alpha   90.00
_cell.angle_beta   90.00
_cell.angle_gamma   90.00
#
_symmetry.space_group_name_H-M   'P 1'
#
loop_
_entity.id
_entity.type
_entity.pdbx_description
1 polymer ?
#
loop_
_entity_poly.entity_id
_entity_poly.type
_entity_poly.pdbx_seq_one_letter_code
_entity_poly.pdbx_strand_id
1 'polypeptide(L)'
;MAIAMFENANCQAASFALNTVGWILSMTCMGLAEWRVWYMESSSVPSRGLACIGMWKVCTYQPNSLHSRNIECHRYTYSDTYLPLDIRIAQNLLLAASLLGLLGKVLMVTGLQRVYAGQLQKDTTCNPFFASGVLSIIAGAFILIAVMWNHQSVMNEEGIRFPPSFQIPFRPDRQETGSTVLLAVLAAFLMMLSGLLTISFQLPPNIHVYPEV
;
A
#
# COMPACT_ATOMS: atom_id res chain seq x y z
N MET A 1 10.24 37.65 -6.90
CA MET A 1 10.79 36.27 -7.02
C MET A 1 10.75 35.49 -5.70
N ALA A 2 10.94 36.10 -4.52
CA ALA A 2 10.89 35.40 -3.23
C ALA A 2 9.50 34.84 -2.86
N ILE A 3 8.41 35.53 -3.21
CA ILE A 3 7.03 35.13 -2.86
C ILE A 3 6.63 33.80 -3.54
N ALA A 4 7.05 33.58 -4.80
CA ALA A 4 6.77 32.35 -5.54
C ALA A 4 7.52 31.11 -4.98
N MET A 5 8.66 31.29 -4.32
CA MET A 5 9.41 30.18 -3.70
C MET A 5 8.75 29.69 -2.40
N PHE A 6 8.18 30.61 -1.61
CA PHE A 6 7.51 30.26 -0.34
C PHE A 6 6.20 29.48 -0.55
N GLU A 7 5.44 29.81 -1.60
CA GLU A 7 4.19 29.10 -1.92
C GLU A 7 4.46 27.66 -2.36
N ASN A 8 5.49 27.46 -3.18
CA ASN A 8 5.92 26.12 -3.61
C ASN A 8 6.51 25.29 -2.46
N ALA A 9 7.24 25.88 -1.51
CA ALA A 9 7.84 25.15 -0.39
C ALA A 9 6.78 24.55 0.56
N ASN A 10 5.73 25.31 0.88
CA ASN A 10 4.62 24.83 1.71
C ASN A 10 3.86 23.69 1.03
N CYS A 11 3.64 23.80 -0.28
CA CYS A 11 2.99 22.77 -1.08
C CYS A 11 3.83 21.48 -1.21
N GLN A 12 5.16 21.60 -1.36
CA GLN A 12 6.06 20.45 -1.34
C GLN A 12 6.12 19.78 0.04
N ALA A 13 6.07 20.56 1.14
CA ALA A 13 5.99 20.03 2.49
C ALA A 13 4.66 19.28 2.75
N ALA A 14 3.53 19.83 2.28
CA ALA A 14 2.24 19.14 2.32
C ALA A 14 2.27 17.83 1.52
N SER A 15 2.87 17.84 0.33
CA SER A 15 3.05 16.65 -0.50
C SER A 15 3.89 15.59 0.21
N PHE A 16 4.97 15.98 0.89
CA PHE A 16 5.80 15.09 1.70
C PHE A 16 5.04 14.48 2.88
N ALA A 17 4.20 15.27 3.56
CA ALA A 17 3.37 14.79 4.65
C ALA A 17 2.35 13.74 4.16
N LEU A 18 1.65 14.02 3.06
CA LEU A 18 0.72 13.07 2.43
C LEU A 18 1.42 11.76 2.04
N ASN A 19 2.61 11.84 1.43
CA ASN A 19 3.38 10.65 1.07
C ASN A 19 3.76 9.84 2.30
N THR A 20 4.14 10.52 3.38
CA THR A 20 4.56 9.88 4.62
C THR A 20 3.42 9.12 5.27
N VAL A 21 2.23 9.73 5.35
CA VAL A 21 1.02 9.07 5.87
C VAL A 21 0.64 7.88 4.98
N GLY A 22 0.59 8.08 3.65
CA GLY A 22 0.28 7.01 2.71
C GLY A 22 1.24 5.82 2.82
N TRP A 23 2.54 6.09 2.93
CA TRP A 23 3.56 5.05 3.09
C TRP A 23 3.43 4.29 4.43
N ILE A 24 3.14 4.98 5.54
CA ILE A 24 2.90 4.32 6.84
C ILE A 24 1.66 3.42 6.77
N LEU A 25 0.58 3.90 6.14
CA LEU A 25 -0.63 3.11 5.95
C LEU A 25 -0.36 1.88 5.05
N SER A 26 0.46 2.03 4.01
CA SER A 26 0.89 0.92 3.15
C SER A 26 1.67 -0.16 3.93
N MET A 27 2.64 0.25 4.76
CA MET A 27 3.37 -0.69 5.62
C MET A 27 2.45 -1.38 6.62
N THR A 28 1.48 -0.64 7.17
CA THR A 28 0.50 -1.16 8.13
C THR A 28 -0.41 -2.18 7.46
N CYS A 29 -1.00 -1.87 6.30
CA CYS A 29 -1.91 -2.76 5.60
C CYS A 29 -1.20 -4.04 5.15
N MET A 30 0.06 -3.95 4.70
CA MET A 30 0.88 -5.12 4.37
C MET A 30 0.99 -6.08 5.56
N GLY A 31 1.12 -5.59 6.79
CA GLY A 31 1.27 -6.43 7.99
C GLY A 31 -0.03 -7.02 8.57
N LEU A 32 -1.20 -6.56 8.14
CA LEU A 32 -2.49 -6.99 8.68
C LEU A 32 -2.99 -8.32 8.06
N ALA A 33 -3.76 -9.07 8.86
CA ALA A 33 -4.38 -10.33 8.44
C ALA A 33 -5.76 -10.15 7.80
N GLU A 34 -6.33 -8.95 7.78
CA GLU A 34 -7.73 -8.72 7.39
C GLU A 34 -7.85 -8.22 5.95
N TRP A 35 -7.17 -8.88 5.00
CA TRP A 35 -7.36 -8.59 3.58
C TRP A 35 -8.59 -9.29 3.01
N ARG A 36 -8.82 -10.53 3.46
CA ARG A 36 -10.06 -11.29 3.21
C ARG A 36 -10.46 -12.09 4.44
N VAL A 37 -11.75 -12.18 4.68
CA VAL A 37 -12.35 -12.85 5.83
C VAL A 37 -13.13 -14.07 5.34
N TRP A 38 -12.83 -15.22 5.92
CA TRP A 38 -13.46 -16.50 5.62
C TRP A 38 -14.32 -16.93 6.81
N TYR A 39 -15.61 -17.16 6.58
CA TYR A 39 -16.53 -17.69 7.56
C TYR A 39 -16.69 -19.20 7.35
N MET A 40 -16.62 -19.94 8.45
CA MET A 40 -16.68 -21.39 8.47
C MET A 40 -17.80 -21.78 9.45
N GLU A 41 -18.95 -22.15 8.91
CA GLU A 41 -20.21 -22.38 9.64
C GLU A 41 -20.47 -23.88 9.92
N SER A 42 -19.60 -24.77 9.45
CA SER A 42 -19.80 -26.22 9.50
C SER A 42 -20.20 -26.78 10.89
N SER A 43 -21.04 -27.82 10.87
CA SER A 43 -21.65 -28.44 12.05
C SER A 43 -20.67 -29.27 12.90
N SER A 44 -19.51 -29.63 12.35
CA SER A 44 -18.43 -30.37 13.01
C SER A 44 -17.31 -29.44 13.51
N VAL A 45 -16.99 -29.54 14.80
CA VAL A 45 -15.78 -28.94 15.39
C VAL A 45 -14.59 -29.77 14.88
N PRO A 46 -13.67 -29.19 14.09
CA PRO A 46 -13.02 -27.91 14.37
C PRO A 46 -13.37 -26.74 13.43
N SER A 47 -14.12 -26.94 12.35
CA SER A 47 -14.30 -25.96 11.28
C SER A 47 -15.45 -24.97 11.52
N ARG A 48 -15.73 -24.63 12.79
CA ARG A 48 -16.63 -23.52 13.16
C ARG A 48 -15.79 -22.33 13.60
N GLY A 49 -15.93 -21.18 12.94
CA GLY A 49 -15.18 -19.96 13.28
C GLY A 49 -15.00 -19.01 12.10
N LEU A 50 -14.02 -18.12 12.22
CA LEU A 50 -13.61 -17.23 11.12
C LEU A 50 -12.09 -17.23 10.97
N ALA A 51 -11.63 -17.13 9.72
CA ALA A 51 -10.21 -17.01 9.38
C ALA A 51 -9.96 -15.69 8.65
N CYS A 52 -9.08 -14.86 9.19
CA CYS A 52 -8.60 -13.64 8.56
C CYS A 52 -7.30 -13.95 7.81
N ILE A 53 -7.35 -13.83 6.49
CA ILE A 53 -6.22 -14.12 5.61
C ILE A 53 -5.60 -12.81 5.15
N GLY A 54 -4.35 -12.58 5.55
CA GLY A 54 -3.53 -11.48 5.08
C GLY A 54 -2.54 -11.92 4.02
N MET A 55 -1.69 -10.97 3.62
CA MET A 55 -0.63 -11.23 2.65
C MET A 55 0.55 -11.98 3.26
N TRP A 56 0.81 -11.86 4.57
CA TRP A 56 1.98 -12.44 5.24
C TRP A 56 1.64 -13.42 6.37
N LYS A 57 0.36 -13.51 6.75
CA LYS A 57 -0.10 -14.37 7.82
C LYS A 57 -1.59 -14.67 7.66
N VAL A 58 -2.01 -15.78 8.25
CA VAL A 58 -3.41 -16.11 8.48
C VAL A 58 -3.66 -16.18 9.98
N CYS A 59 -4.81 -15.69 10.44
CA CYS A 59 -5.24 -15.81 11.83
C CYS A 59 -6.62 -16.43 11.90
N THR A 60 -6.79 -17.49 12.68
CA THR A 60 -8.06 -18.18 12.93
C THR A 60 -8.62 -17.77 14.29
N TYR A 61 -9.95 -17.63 14.35
CA TYR A 61 -10.68 -17.32 15.57
C TYR A 61 -11.74 -18.39 15.75
N GLN A 62 -11.55 -19.22 16.78
CA GLN A 62 -12.45 -20.32 17.09
C GLN A 62 -13.40 -19.89 18.22
N PRO A 63 -14.72 -20.11 18.09
CA PRO A 63 -15.66 -19.90 19.17
C PRO A 63 -15.54 -21.07 20.14
N ASN A 64 -14.74 -20.93 21.20
CA ASN A 64 -14.76 -21.92 22.27
C ASN A 64 -15.99 -21.72 23.14
N SER A 65 -16.46 -22.81 23.75
CA SER A 65 -17.48 -22.76 24.79
C SER A 65 -16.96 -22.03 26.04
N LEU A 66 -17.77 -21.07 26.47
CA LEU A 66 -17.83 -20.41 27.79
C LEU A 66 -16.78 -19.38 28.24
N HIS A 67 -15.50 -19.35 27.83
CA HIS A 67 -14.60 -18.29 28.38
C HIS A 67 -13.30 -17.90 27.65
N SER A 68 -12.96 -18.44 26.47
CA SER A 68 -11.74 -18.03 25.75
C SER A 68 -11.92 -18.08 24.25
N ARG A 69 -11.69 -16.97 23.53
CA ARG A 69 -11.56 -16.99 22.07
C ARG A 69 -10.10 -17.32 21.77
N ASN A 70 -9.80 -18.57 21.40
CA ASN A 70 -8.44 -18.89 20.98
C ASN A 70 -8.17 -18.20 19.65
N ILE A 71 -7.15 -17.35 19.62
CA ILE A 71 -6.64 -16.71 18.39
C ILE A 71 -5.32 -17.41 18.07
N GLU A 72 -5.27 -18.06 16.92
CA GLU A 72 -4.05 -18.68 16.42
C GLU A 72 -3.62 -18.00 15.12
N CYS A 73 -2.38 -17.51 15.07
CA CYS A 73 -1.86 -16.80 13.91
C CYS A 73 -0.63 -17.51 13.37
N HIS A 74 -0.68 -17.92 12.10
CA HIS A 74 0.43 -18.52 11.38
C HIS A 74 1.00 -17.54 10.37
N ARG A 75 2.30 -17.26 10.47
CA ARG A 75 3.02 -16.46 9.47
C ARG A 75 3.43 -17.36 8.31
N TYR A 76 3.32 -16.83 7.11
CA TYR A 76 3.82 -17.52 5.94
C TYR A 76 5.33 -17.41 5.85
N THR A 77 5.96 -18.48 5.39
CA THR A 77 7.39 -18.53 5.08
C THR A 77 7.58 -18.64 3.57
N TYR A 78 8.71 -18.18 3.03
CA TYR A 78 9.03 -18.30 1.60
C TYR A 78 9.02 -19.75 1.07
N SER A 79 9.18 -20.75 1.96
CA SER A 79 9.08 -22.17 1.65
C SER A 79 7.65 -22.70 1.47
N ASP A 80 6.63 -21.89 1.79
CA ASP A 80 5.23 -22.30 1.75
C ASP A 80 4.71 -22.36 0.31
N THR A 81 4.64 -23.56 -0.24
CA THR A 81 4.20 -23.79 -1.62
C THR A 81 2.68 -23.71 -1.81
N TYR A 82 1.90 -23.76 -0.72
CA TYR A 82 0.44 -23.74 -0.73
C TYR A 82 -0.16 -22.35 -0.99
N LEU A 83 0.65 -21.29 -0.92
CA LEU A 83 0.20 -19.93 -1.21
C LEU A 83 -0.19 -19.81 -2.69
N PRO A 84 -1.42 -19.35 -2.98
CA PRO A 84 -1.85 -19.11 -4.34
C PRO A 84 -1.09 -17.91 -4.97
N LEU A 85 -1.14 -17.84 -6.29
CA LEU A 85 -0.34 -16.91 -7.10
C LEU A 85 -0.77 -15.45 -6.89
N ASP A 86 -2.06 -15.19 -6.66
CA ASP A 86 -2.61 -13.89 -6.26
C ASP A 86 -1.90 -13.30 -5.04
N ILE A 87 -1.74 -14.09 -3.96
CA ILE A 87 -1.05 -13.62 -2.74
C ILE A 87 0.41 -13.34 -3.04
N ARG A 88 1.10 -14.24 -3.75
CA ARG A 88 2.53 -14.07 -4.06
C ARG A 88 2.78 -12.83 -4.90
N ILE A 89 1.91 -12.55 -5.88
CA ILE A 89 2.00 -11.32 -6.68
C ILE A 89 1.74 -10.10 -5.78
N ALA A 90 0.69 -10.12 -4.96
CA ALA A 90 0.38 -9.03 -4.04
C ALA A 90 1.52 -8.75 -3.05
N GLN A 91 2.15 -9.78 -2.48
CA GLN A 91 3.33 -9.65 -1.62
C GLN A 91 4.46 -8.88 -2.30
N ASN A 92 4.81 -9.28 -3.54
CA ASN A 92 5.88 -8.63 -4.29
C ASN A 92 5.52 -7.19 -4.68
N LEU A 93 4.28 -6.93 -5.10
CA LEU A 93 3.79 -5.59 -5.43
C LEU A 93 3.82 -4.66 -4.22
N LEU A 94 3.35 -5.12 -3.05
CA LEU A 94 3.35 -4.33 -1.81
C LEU A 94 4.77 -4.06 -1.30
N LEU A 95 5.68 -5.02 -1.41
CA LEU A 95 7.10 -4.81 -1.11
C LEU A 95 7.73 -3.77 -2.06
N ALA A 96 7.51 -3.92 -3.37
CA ALA A 96 8.00 -2.98 -4.37
C ALA A 96 7.43 -1.57 -4.12
N ALA A 97 6.13 -1.45 -3.85
CA ALA A 97 5.49 -0.19 -3.50
C ALA A 97 6.13 0.46 -2.26
N SER A 98 6.43 -0.34 -1.23
CA SER A 98 7.07 0.14 0.00
C SER A 98 8.48 0.67 -0.25
N LEU A 99 9.28 -0.02 -1.07
CA LEU A 99 10.62 0.41 -1.46
C LEU A 99 10.59 1.67 -2.34
N LEU A 100 9.73 1.70 -3.36
CA LEU A 100 9.58 2.86 -4.25
C LEU A 100 9.09 4.09 -3.48
N GLY A 101 8.12 3.93 -2.57
CA GLY A 101 7.65 5.01 -1.71
C GLY A 101 8.76 5.55 -0.79
N LEU A 102 9.61 4.68 -0.23
CA LEU A 102 10.75 5.09 0.57
C LEU A 102 11.78 5.86 -0.27
N LEU A 103 12.13 5.36 -1.46
CA LEU A 103 13.04 6.02 -2.39
C LEU A 103 12.50 7.39 -2.81
N GLY A 104 11.21 7.49 -3.13
CA GLY A 104 10.55 8.77 -3.43
C GLY A 104 10.69 9.77 -2.29
N LYS A 105 10.47 9.34 -1.03
CA LYS A 105 10.66 10.20 0.15
C LYS A 105 12.11 10.68 0.30
N VAL A 106 13.11 9.82 0.08
CA VAL A 106 14.52 10.21 0.13
C VAL A 106 14.80 11.29 -0.91
N LEU A 107 14.34 11.11 -2.14
CA LEU A 107 14.49 12.10 -3.20
C LEU A 107 13.81 13.43 -2.85
N MET A 108 12.59 13.40 -2.32
CA MET A 108 11.89 14.60 -1.84
C MET A 108 12.71 15.36 -0.78
N VAL A 109 13.25 14.66 0.22
CA VAL A 109 14.10 15.27 1.27
C VAL A 109 15.34 15.91 0.66
N THR A 110 16.01 15.23 -0.28
CA THR A 110 17.18 15.81 -0.96
C THR A 110 16.83 17.04 -1.79
N GLY A 111 15.65 17.05 -2.43
CA GLY A 111 15.12 18.20 -3.16
C GLY A 111 14.87 19.38 -2.23
N LEU A 112 14.18 19.15 -1.10
CA LEU A 112 13.91 20.19 -0.10
C LEU A 112 15.19 20.76 0.50
N GLN A 113 16.18 19.92 0.83
CA GLN A 113 17.48 20.37 1.34
C GLN A 113 18.19 21.32 0.36
N ARG A 114 18.17 21.00 -0.94
CA ARG A 114 18.75 21.89 -1.97
C ARG A 114 18.01 23.23 -2.07
N VAL A 115 16.67 23.22 -1.97
CA VAL A 115 15.85 24.44 -1.96
C VAL A 115 16.18 25.31 -0.74
N TYR A 116 16.26 24.73 0.46
CA TYR A 116 16.60 25.47 1.68
C TYR A 116 18.05 25.97 1.69
N ALA A 117 18.98 25.25 1.05
CA ALA A 117 20.36 25.68 0.87
C ALA A 117 20.54 26.78 -0.20
N GLY A 118 19.46 27.23 -0.86
CA GLY A 118 19.52 28.22 -1.94
C GLY A 118 20.14 27.70 -3.24
N GLN A 119 20.36 26.38 -3.36
CA GLN A 119 20.98 25.73 -4.51
C GLN A 119 19.92 25.34 -5.54
N LEU A 120 19.21 26.32 -6.09
CA LEU A 120 18.26 26.10 -7.18
C LEU A 120 19.05 25.92 -8.49
N GLN A 121 19.53 24.71 -8.75
CA GLN A 121 20.37 24.45 -9.90
C GLN A 121 19.54 24.45 -11.19
N LYS A 122 19.81 25.41 -12.08
CA LYS A 122 19.17 25.57 -13.40
C LYS A 122 19.48 24.41 -14.38
N ASP A 123 20.56 23.66 -14.14
CA ASP A 123 21.11 22.69 -15.10
C ASP A 123 21.43 21.32 -14.48
N THR A 124 20.46 20.69 -13.81
CA THR A 124 20.62 19.27 -13.40
C THR A 124 19.76 18.38 -14.27
N THR A 125 20.37 17.42 -14.97
CA THR A 125 19.72 16.45 -15.87
C THR A 125 18.66 15.59 -15.19
N CYS A 126 18.66 15.51 -13.85
CA CYS A 126 17.66 14.79 -13.06
C CYS A 126 17.09 15.69 -11.96
N ASN A 127 15.81 16.03 -12.06
CA ASN A 127 15.09 16.78 -11.02
C ASN A 127 14.59 15.81 -9.93
N PRO A 128 15.10 15.92 -8.68
CA PRO A 128 14.77 14.99 -7.59
C PRO A 128 13.28 15.01 -7.23
N PHE A 129 12.61 16.16 -7.34
CA PHE A 129 11.19 16.26 -7.05
C PHE A 129 10.37 15.52 -8.12
N PHE A 130 10.73 15.62 -9.41
CA PHE A 130 10.02 14.93 -10.49
C PHE A 130 10.15 13.42 -10.32
N ALA A 131 11.37 12.93 -10.09
CA ALA A 131 11.62 11.52 -9.81
C ALA A 131 10.88 11.03 -8.55
N SER A 132 10.88 11.83 -7.47
CA SER A 132 10.08 11.54 -6.27
C SER A 132 8.60 11.36 -6.59
N GLY A 133 8.00 12.29 -7.34
CA GLY A 133 6.59 12.24 -7.66
C GLY A 133 6.20 11.02 -8.49
N VAL A 134 7.01 10.68 -9.50
CA VAL A 134 6.81 9.49 -10.33
C VAL A 134 6.89 8.21 -9.48
N LEU A 135 7.90 8.08 -8.61
CA LEU A 135 8.04 6.92 -7.74
C LEU A 135 6.83 6.75 -6.80
N SER A 136 6.32 7.85 -6.22
CA SER A 136 5.14 7.81 -5.36
C SER A 136 3.87 7.38 -6.12
N ILE A 137 3.69 7.82 -7.37
CA ILE A 137 2.56 7.39 -8.22
C ILE A 137 2.65 5.90 -8.53
N ILE A 138 3.84 5.42 -8.95
CA ILE A 138 4.05 3.99 -9.25
C ILE A 138 3.81 3.13 -8.01
N ALA A 139 4.29 3.57 -6.85
CA ALA A 139 4.06 2.87 -5.59
C ALA A 139 2.56 2.77 -5.25
N GLY A 140 1.80 3.86 -5.39
CA GLY A 140 0.36 3.84 -5.19
C GLY A 140 -0.36 2.92 -6.20
N ALA A 141 0.06 2.93 -7.47
CA ALA A 141 -0.49 2.04 -8.49
C ALA A 141 -0.27 0.55 -8.17
N PHE A 142 0.91 0.17 -7.67
CA PHE A 142 1.19 -1.22 -7.25
C PHE A 142 0.29 -1.68 -6.10
N ILE A 143 0.00 -0.80 -5.12
CA ILE A 143 -0.95 -1.10 -4.04
C ILE A 143 -2.35 -1.33 -4.61
N LEU A 144 -2.81 -0.48 -5.55
CA LEU A 144 -4.12 -0.67 -6.20
C LEU A 144 -4.18 -1.98 -6.99
N ILE A 145 -3.14 -2.34 -7.73
CA ILE A 145 -3.09 -3.63 -8.45
C ILE A 145 -3.21 -4.80 -7.48
N ALA A 146 -2.52 -4.76 -6.34
CA ALA A 146 -2.64 -5.78 -5.29
C ALA A 146 -4.08 -5.86 -4.72
N VAL A 147 -4.72 -4.71 -4.48
CA VAL A 147 -6.12 -4.64 -4.04
C VAL A 147 -7.07 -5.24 -5.08
N MET A 148 -6.90 -4.90 -6.35
CA MET A 148 -7.73 -5.42 -7.45
C MET A 148 -7.61 -6.94 -7.57
N TRP A 149 -6.39 -7.49 -7.44
CA TRP A 149 -6.18 -8.93 -7.48
C TRP A 149 -6.84 -9.64 -6.29
N ASN A 150 -6.73 -9.07 -5.08
CA ASN A 150 -7.42 -9.59 -3.90
C ASN A 150 -8.94 -9.55 -4.08
N HIS A 151 -9.48 -8.46 -4.62
CA HIS A 151 -10.91 -8.34 -4.90
C HIS A 151 -11.39 -9.38 -5.91
N GLN A 152 -10.65 -9.60 -7.00
CA GLN A 152 -10.98 -10.62 -7.98
C GLN A 152 -10.95 -12.04 -7.37
N SER A 153 -9.97 -12.34 -6.52
CA SER A 153 -9.90 -13.62 -5.81
C SER A 153 -11.08 -13.85 -4.86
N VAL A 154 -11.55 -12.78 -4.17
CA VAL A 154 -12.76 -12.81 -3.34
C VAL A 154 -14.02 -13.04 -4.17
N MET A 155 -14.18 -12.33 -5.29
CA MET A 155 -15.35 -12.45 -6.16
C MET A 155 -15.46 -13.82 -6.85
N ASN A 156 -14.32 -14.46 -7.12
CA ASN A 156 -14.25 -15.78 -7.73
C ASN A 156 -14.29 -16.93 -6.70
N GLU A 157 -14.43 -16.63 -5.40
CA GLU A 157 -14.43 -17.61 -4.30
C GLU A 157 -13.23 -18.57 -4.35
N GLU A 158 -12.05 -18.02 -4.63
CA GLU A 158 -10.83 -18.82 -4.77
C GLU A 158 -10.39 -19.42 -3.43
N GLY A 159 -10.25 -20.75 -3.41
CA GLY A 159 -9.79 -21.52 -2.25
C GLY A 159 -8.27 -21.59 -2.11
N ILE A 160 -7.82 -21.96 -0.91
CA ILE A 160 -6.40 -22.07 -0.52
C ILE A 160 -6.21 -23.43 0.15
N ARG A 161 -5.21 -24.18 -0.28
CA ARG A 161 -4.89 -25.50 0.30
C ARG A 161 -3.99 -25.35 1.52
N PHE A 162 -4.51 -24.74 2.58
CA PHE A 162 -3.78 -24.64 3.84
C PHE A 162 -3.39 -26.02 4.38
N PRO A 163 -2.25 -26.13 5.09
CA PRO A 163 -1.89 -27.36 5.79
C PRO A 163 -3.00 -27.82 6.74
N PRO A 164 -3.26 -29.14 6.87
CA PRO A 164 -4.30 -29.66 7.76
C PRO A 164 -4.14 -29.23 9.23
N SER A 165 -2.91 -28.91 9.65
CA SER A 165 -2.61 -28.41 11.00
C SER A 165 -3.30 -27.11 11.35
N PHE A 166 -3.66 -26.27 10.36
CA PHE A 166 -4.32 -24.97 10.61
C PHE A 166 -5.82 -25.10 10.82
N GLN A 167 -6.40 -26.28 10.56
CA GLN A 167 -7.84 -26.55 10.70
C GLN A 167 -8.72 -25.62 9.84
N ILE A 168 -8.18 -25.11 8.72
CA ILE A 168 -8.91 -24.28 7.75
C ILE A 168 -9.32 -25.17 6.56
N PRO A 169 -10.61 -25.19 6.15
CA PRO A 169 -11.08 -25.93 4.99
C PRO A 169 -10.51 -25.33 3.70
N PHE A 170 -10.57 -26.11 2.61
CA PHE A 170 -10.10 -25.65 1.30
C PHE A 170 -10.86 -24.41 0.79
N ARG A 171 -12.15 -24.32 1.09
CA ARG A 171 -13.02 -23.18 0.76
C ARG A 171 -13.86 -22.78 1.97
N PRO A 172 -14.16 -21.48 2.15
CA PRO A 172 -15.08 -21.02 3.17
C PRO A 172 -16.55 -21.26 2.76
N ASP A 173 -17.45 -21.21 3.73
CA ASP A 173 -18.90 -21.17 3.46
C ASP A 173 -19.33 -19.79 2.96
N ARG A 174 -18.65 -18.74 3.45
CA ARG A 174 -18.82 -17.35 2.98
C ARG A 174 -17.48 -16.62 3.03
N GLN A 175 -17.23 -15.81 2.01
CA GLN A 175 -16.02 -15.00 1.90
C GLN A 175 -16.37 -13.51 1.78
N GLU A 176 -15.64 -12.66 2.50
CA GLU A 176 -15.80 -11.22 2.46
C GLU A 176 -14.47 -10.50 2.31
N THR A 177 -14.54 -9.28 1.77
CA THR A 177 -13.38 -8.37 1.73
C THR A 177 -13.13 -7.83 3.14
N GLY A 178 -11.89 -7.93 3.61
CA GLY A 178 -11.55 -7.47 4.94
C GLY A 178 -11.29 -5.96 5.04
N SER A 179 -11.30 -5.44 6.27
CA SER A 179 -11.16 -4.01 6.59
C SER A 179 -9.86 -3.39 6.06
N THR A 180 -8.81 -4.19 5.93
CA THR A 180 -7.48 -3.74 5.51
C THR A 180 -7.47 -3.19 4.09
N VAL A 181 -8.40 -3.65 3.23
CA VAL A 181 -8.52 -3.16 1.85
C VAL A 181 -8.84 -1.67 1.80
N LEU A 182 -9.68 -1.16 2.70
CA LEU A 182 -9.98 0.27 2.77
C LEU A 182 -8.72 1.09 3.13
N LEU A 183 -7.92 0.59 4.08
CA LEU A 183 -6.65 1.23 4.44
C LEU A 183 -5.65 1.22 3.27
N ALA A 184 -5.59 0.12 2.52
CA ALA A 184 -4.72 0.01 1.35
C ALA A 184 -5.14 0.98 0.22
N VAL A 185 -6.44 1.12 -0.04
CA VAL A 185 -6.96 2.09 -1.03
C VAL A 185 -6.64 3.52 -0.58
N LEU A 186 -6.85 3.84 0.70
CA LEU A 186 -6.49 5.16 1.25
C LEU A 186 -4.98 5.43 1.13
N ALA A 187 -4.14 4.45 1.46
CA ALA A 187 -2.69 4.54 1.31
C ALA A 187 -2.29 4.86 -0.13
N ALA A 188 -2.82 4.10 -1.09
CA ALA A 188 -2.57 4.29 -2.50
C ALA A 188 -2.99 5.67 -2.99
N PHE A 189 -4.19 6.12 -2.63
CA PHE A 189 -4.70 7.45 -2.97
C PHE A 189 -3.79 8.56 -2.46
N LEU A 190 -3.36 8.49 -1.19
CA LEU A 190 -2.48 9.50 -0.60
C LEU A 190 -1.10 9.55 -1.29
N MET A 191 -0.54 8.38 -1.65
CA MET A 191 0.74 8.31 -2.37
C MET A 191 0.63 8.84 -3.80
N MET A 192 -0.45 8.53 -4.52
CA MET A 192 -0.70 9.06 -5.87
C MET A 192 -0.94 10.56 -5.85
N LEU A 193 -1.79 11.04 -4.94
CA LEU A 193 -2.07 12.48 -4.77
C LEU A 193 -0.80 13.24 -4.42
N SER A 194 0.00 12.73 -3.48
CA SER A 194 1.30 13.31 -3.15
C SER A 194 2.20 13.42 -4.36
N GLY A 195 2.30 12.36 -5.17
CA GLY A 195 3.14 12.35 -6.36
C GLY A 195 2.67 13.34 -7.42
N LEU A 196 1.36 13.44 -7.65
CA LEU A 196 0.76 14.43 -8.55
C LEU A 196 1.05 15.86 -8.09
N LEU A 197 0.79 16.17 -6.82
CA LEU A 197 1.07 17.48 -6.24
C LEU A 197 2.56 17.83 -6.36
N THR A 198 3.44 16.87 -6.02
CA THR A 198 4.90 17.05 -6.12
C THR A 198 5.30 17.47 -7.53
N ILE A 199 4.76 16.80 -8.57
CA ILE A 199 5.05 17.09 -9.99
C ILE A 199 4.44 18.44 -10.41
N SER A 200 3.17 18.70 -10.06
CA SER A 200 2.47 19.93 -10.46
C SER A 200 3.14 21.20 -9.93
N PHE A 201 3.60 21.20 -8.68
CA PHE A 201 4.25 22.37 -8.07
C PHE A 201 5.70 22.60 -8.55
N GLN A 202 6.22 21.77 -9.46
CA GLN A 202 7.51 22.00 -10.11
C GLN A 202 7.41 22.72 -11.45
N LEU A 203 6.27 22.68 -12.13
CA LEU A 203 6.13 23.35 -13.43
C LEU A 203 6.01 24.86 -13.19
N PRO A 204 6.94 25.69 -13.70
CA PRO A 204 6.64 27.11 -13.85
C PRO A 204 5.51 27.27 -14.88
N PRO A 205 4.57 28.21 -14.69
CA PRO A 205 3.63 28.55 -15.75
C PRO A 205 4.46 29.00 -16.96
N ASN A 206 4.13 28.43 -18.11
CA ASN A 206 4.70 28.76 -19.40
C ASN A 206 4.62 30.29 -19.60
N ILE A 207 5.74 31.00 -19.37
CA ILE A 207 5.80 32.44 -19.62
C ILE A 207 5.86 32.55 -21.13
N HIS A 208 4.69 32.75 -21.75
CA HIS A 208 4.62 33.29 -23.09
C HIS A 208 5.48 34.55 -23.10
N VAL A 209 6.66 34.44 -23.70
CA VAL A 209 7.51 35.58 -24.03
C VAL A 209 6.70 36.38 -25.05
N TYR A 210 6.09 37.48 -24.61
CA TYR A 210 5.66 38.52 -25.53
C TYR A 210 6.94 39.05 -26.21
N PRO A 211 7.04 39.02 -27.55
CA PRO A 211 8.14 39.69 -28.21
C PRO A 211 7.99 41.20 -27.95
N GLU A 212 9.04 41.81 -27.39
CA GLU A 212 9.19 43.25 -27.48
C GLU A 212 9.56 43.61 -28.93
N VAL A 213 8.67 44.41 -29.53
CA VAL A 213 8.75 45.21 -30.77
C VAL A 213 8.81 44.44 -32.10
#